data_AF-A0A956KBF9-F1
#
_entry.id   AF-A0A956KBF9-F1
#
_cell.length_a   1.000
_cell.length_b   1.000
_cell.length_c   1.000
_cell.angle_alpha   90.00
_cell.angle_beta   90.00
_cell.angle_gamma   90.00
#
_symmetry.space_group_name_H-M   'P 1'
#
loop_
_entity.id
_entity.type
_entity.pdbx_description
1 polymer ?
#
loop_
_entity_poly.entity_id
_entity_poly.type
_entity_poly.pdbx_seq_one_letter_code
_entity_poly.pdbx_strand_id
1 'polypeptide(L)' 'MPQLPMALTGVPTHELEQLLRHQYRGELGVPVTVSELARVGLQHRSEEIMQSLRGLGEAGVRAVLVAVIAERREGPGR' A
#
# COMPACT_ATOMS: atom_id res chain seq x y z
N MET A 1 21.63 6.86 -11.15
CA MET A 1 20.81 6.67 -9.94
C MET A 1 19.99 5.40 -10.14
N PRO A 2 19.99 4.44 -9.20
CA PRO A 2 19.16 3.26 -9.37
C PRO A 2 17.69 3.72 -9.42
N GLN A 3 16.97 3.19 -10.39
CA GLN A 3 15.58 3.52 -10.66
C GLN A 3 14.77 2.91 -9.53
N LEU A 4 14.35 3.71 -8.55
CA LEU A 4 13.47 3.24 -7.47
C LEU A 4 12.21 2.68 -8.13
N PRO A 5 11.73 1.50 -7.71
CA PRO A 5 10.54 0.92 -8.31
C PRO A 5 9.34 1.86 -8.12
N MET A 6 8.54 2.00 -9.18
CA MET A 6 7.50 3.02 -9.32
C MET A 6 6.34 2.79 -8.34
N ALA A 7 6.33 3.49 -7.21
CA ALA A 7 5.24 3.49 -6.25
C ALA A 7 4.83 2.06 -5.83
N LEU A 8 3.52 1.74 -5.80
CA LEU A 8 3.04 0.44 -5.34
C LEU A 8 3.59 -0.74 -6.15
N THR A 9 4.06 -0.56 -7.39
CA THR A 9 4.68 -1.67 -8.16
C THR A 9 5.96 -2.20 -7.51
N GLY A 10 6.63 -1.39 -6.69
CA GLY A 10 7.81 -1.80 -5.91
C GLY A 10 7.50 -2.58 -4.65
N VAL A 11 6.24 -2.57 -4.20
CA VAL A 11 5.81 -3.25 -2.98
C VAL A 11 5.40 -4.69 -3.33
N PRO A 12 5.99 -5.73 -2.71
CA PRO A 12 5.55 -7.11 -2.86
C PRO A 12 4.07 -7.30 -2.52
N THR A 13 3.39 -8.19 -3.23
CA THR A 13 1.94 -8.41 -3.04
C THR A 13 1.58 -8.82 -1.62
N HIS A 14 2.41 -9.61 -0.95
CA HIS A 14 2.15 -10.02 0.44
C HIS A 14 2.20 -8.84 1.43
N GLU A 15 3.05 -7.83 1.19
CA GLU A 15 3.09 -6.60 2.00
C GLU A 15 1.87 -5.70 1.70
N LEU A 16 1.40 -5.65 0.44
CA LEU A 16 0.15 -4.96 0.11
C LEU A 16 -1.06 -5.62 0.78
N GLU A 17 -1.11 -6.95 0.80
CA GLU A 17 -2.14 -7.70 1.52
C GLU A 17 -2.07 -7.46 3.03
N GLN A 18 -0.87 -7.41 3.60
CA GLN A 18 -0.67 -7.06 5.00
C GLN A 18 -1.22 -5.66 5.31
N LEU A 19 -0.87 -4.66 4.49
CA LEU A 19 -1.37 -3.29 4.65
C LEU A 19 -2.90 -3.23 4.56
N LEU A 20 -3.50 -3.96 3.61
CA LEU A 20 -4.96 -4.05 3.48
C LEU A 20 -5.61 -4.69 4.72
N ARG A 21 -4.99 -5.74 5.29
CA ARG A 21 -5.49 -6.38 6.53
C ARG A 21 -5.47 -5.39 7.71
N HIS A 22 -4.39 -4.64 7.89
CA HIS A 22 -4.31 -3.63 8.95
C HIS A 22 -5.34 -2.51 8.74
N GLN A 23 -5.58 -2.09 7.49
CA GLN A 23 -6.62 -1.13 7.16
C GLN A 23 -8.02 -1.66 7.53
N TYR A 24 -8.36 -2.90 7.18
CA TYR A 24 -9.66 -3.49 7.53
C TYR A 24 -9.88 -3.64 9.03
N ARG A 25 -8.80 -3.85 9.80
CA ARG A 25 -8.85 -3.97 11.26
C ARG A 25 -8.85 -2.62 11.99
N GLY A 26 -8.73 -1.50 11.26
CA GLY A 26 -8.57 -0.18 11.86
C GLY A 26 -7.23 0.01 12.58
N GLU A 27 -6.24 -0.83 12.29
CA GLU A 27 -4.89 -0.78 12.86
C GLU A 27 -3.96 0.18 12.07
N LEU A 28 -4.36 0.55 10.85
CA LEU A 28 -3.69 1.55 10.01
C LEU A 28 -4.48 2.85 10.03
N GLY A 29 -3.92 3.88 10.67
CA GLY A 29 -4.48 5.23 10.65
C GLY A 29 -4.43 5.85 9.25
N VAL A 30 -5.42 6.70 8.97
CA VAL A 30 -5.53 7.51 7.76
C VAL A 30 -5.55 9.00 8.13
N PRO A 31 -4.81 9.87 7.42
CA PRO A 31 -4.02 9.60 6.22
C PRO A 31 -2.80 8.70 6.50
N VAL A 32 -2.39 7.91 5.52
CA VAL A 32 -1.21 7.02 5.66
C VAL A 32 0.05 7.89 5.83
N THR A 33 0.73 7.72 6.96
CA THR A 33 1.99 8.41 7.28
C THR A 33 3.11 7.42 7.57
N VAL A 34 4.36 7.90 7.62
CA VAL A 34 5.51 7.07 8.03
C VAL A 34 5.29 6.46 9.42
N SER A 35 4.70 7.21 10.35
CA SER A 35 4.43 6.73 11.71
C SER A 35 3.39 5.59 11.73
N GLU A 36 2.35 5.70 10.90
CA GLU A 36 1.34 4.63 10.76
C GLU A 36 1.95 3.39 10.11
N LEU A 37 2.81 3.55 9.10
CA LEU A 37 3.52 2.44 8.49
C LEU A 37 4.50 1.77 9.48
N ALA A 38 5.17 2.54 10.33
CA ALA A 38 6.03 1.99 11.37
C ALA A 38 5.25 1.16 12.41
N ARG A 39 4.03 1.58 12.77
CA ARG A 39 3.16 0.84 13.69
C ARG A 39 2.80 -0.55 13.18
N VAL A 40 2.67 -0.70 11.86
CA VAL A 40 2.34 -1.98 11.22
C VAL A 40 3.56 -2.71 10.64
N GLY A 41 4.77 -2.22 10.91
CA GLY A 41 6.03 -2.85 10.50
C GLY A 41 6.39 -2.70 9.02
N LEU A 42 5.86 -1.66 8.34
CA LEU A 42 6.05 -1.39 6.91
C LEU A 42 6.81 -0.08 6.62
N GLN A 43 7.55 0.46 7.59
CA GLN A 43 8.29 1.73 7.45
C GLN A 43 9.37 1.69 6.35
N HIS A 44 9.93 0.52 6.05
CA HIS A 44 10.91 0.34 4.97
C HIS A 44 10.32 0.53 3.57
N ARG A 45 8.98 0.54 3.44
CA ARG A 45 8.23 0.82 2.21
C ARG A 45 7.58 2.19 2.18
N SER A 46 8.00 3.07 3.09
CA SER A 46 7.33 4.37 3.27
C SER A 46 7.37 5.22 2.00
N GLU A 47 8.46 5.19 1.24
CA GLU A 47 8.56 5.91 -0.03
C GLU A 47 7.55 5.36 -1.06
N GLU A 48 7.59 4.05 -1.34
CA GLU A 48 6.73 3.41 -2.34
C GLU A 48 5.23 3.55 -2.01
N ILE A 49 4.86 3.35 -0.74
CA ILE A 49 3.47 3.38 -0.29
C ILE A 49 2.94 4.82 -0.26
N MET A 50 3.71 5.76 0.30
CA MET A 50 3.23 7.13 0.45
C MET A 50 3.16 7.87 -0.88
N GLN A 51 3.93 7.48 -1.90
CA GLN A 51 3.83 8.07 -3.23
C GLN A 51 2.42 7.89 -3.83
N SER A 52 1.71 6.81 -3.51
CA SER A 52 0.35 6.54 -4.03
C SER A 52 -0.77 6.81 -3.03
N LEU A 53 -0.54 6.61 -1.73
CA LEU A 53 -1.62 6.63 -0.74
C LEU A 53 -1.70 7.92 0.08
N ARG A 54 -0.71 8.81 0.00
CA ARG A 54 -0.69 10.06 0.77
C ARG A 54 -1.92 10.91 0.43
N GLY A 55 -2.59 11.40 1.47
CA GLY A 55 -3.76 12.28 1.34
C GLY A 55 -5.06 11.56 1.03
N LEU A 56 -5.03 10.24 0.82
CA LEU A 56 -6.26 9.45 0.69
C LEU A 56 -6.89 9.22 2.07
N GLY A 57 -8.22 9.32 2.10
CA GLY A 57 -9.03 8.85 3.22
C GLY A 57 -9.19 7.33 3.21
N GLU A 58 -9.84 6.79 4.23
CA GLU A 58 -10.00 5.35 4.45
C GLU A 58 -10.49 4.59 3.20
N ALA A 59 -11.60 5.06 2.62
CA ALA A 59 -12.21 4.44 1.44
C ALA A 59 -11.28 4.47 0.22
N GLY A 60 -10.51 5.56 0.04
CA GLY A 60 -9.56 5.70 -1.05
C GLY A 60 -8.38 4.74 -0.91
N VAL A 61 -7.81 4.63 0.29
CA VAL A 61 -6.74 3.67 0.59
C VAL A 61 -7.22 2.24 0.31
N ARG A 62 -8.41 1.87 0.81
CA ARG A 62 -8.97 0.54 0.57
C ARG A 62 -9.20 0.27 -0.91
N ALA A 63 -9.79 1.22 -1.64
CA ALA A 63 -10.07 1.06 -3.06
C ALA A 63 -8.80 0.82 -3.87
N VAL A 64 -7.75 1.62 -3.65
CA VAL A 64 -6.45 1.46 -4.32
C VAL A 64 -5.81 0.11 -4.00
N LEU A 65 -5.77 -0.27 -2.72
CA LEU A 65 -5.18 -1.55 -2.31
C LEU A 65 -5.91 -2.76 -2.90
N VAL A 66 -7.24 -2.75 -2.85
CA VAL A 66 -8.06 -3.83 -3.45
C VAL A 66 -7.83 -3.91 -4.95
N ALA A 67 -7.84 -2.77 -5.66
CA ALA A 67 -7.64 -2.73 -7.11
C ALA A 67 -6.26 -3.29 -7.51
N VAL A 68 -5.19 -2.81 -6.87
CA VAL A 68 -3.82 -3.27 -7.19
C VAL A 68 -3.63 -4.75 -6.87
N ILE A 69 -4.18 -5.24 -5.76
CA ILE A 69 -4.08 -6.67 -5.40
C ILE A 69 -4.87 -7.53 -6.39
N ALA A 70 -6.07 -7.10 -6.78
CA ALA A 70 -6.89 -7.81 -7.77
C ALA A 70 -6.18 -7.90 -9.13
N GLU A 71 -5.69 -6.77 -9.64
CA GLU A 71 -4.95 -6.70 -10.92
C GLU A 71 -3.74 -7.66 -10.93
N ARG A 72 -2.99 -7.72 -9.83
CA ARG A 72 -1.85 -8.65 -9.71
C ARG A 72 -2.22 -10.12 -9.65
N ARG A 73 -3.40 -10.44 -9.12
CA ARG A 73 -3.90 -11.83 -9.05
C ARG A 73 -4.43 -12.30 -10.39
N GLU A 74 -5.00 -11.38 -11.19
CA GLU A 74 -5.45 -11.68 -12.54
C GLU A 74 -4.28 -11.85 -13.52
N GLY A 75 -3.14 -11.19 -13.25
CA GLY A 75 -1.94 -11.24 -14.10
C GLY A 75 -2.08 -10.35 -15.35
N PRO A 76 -0.98 -10.14 -16.11
CA PRO A 76 -1.06 -9.33 -17.32
C PRO A 76 -1.86 -10.08 -18.39
N GLY A 77 -3.11 -9.67 -18.59
CA GLY A 77 -3.95 -10.12 -19.70
C GLY A 77 -4.88 -11.27 -19.33
N ARG A 78 -6.16 -10.91 -19.14
CA ARG A 78 -7.24 -11.67 -19.74
C ARG A 78 -7.60 -11.03 -21.08
#